data_AF-A0ABD2XHF2-F1
#
_entry.id   AF-A0ABD2XHF2-F1
#
_cell.length_a   1.000
_cell.length_b   1.000
_cell.length_c   1.000
_cell.angle_alpha   90.00
_cell.angle_beta   90.00
_cell.angle_gamma   90.00
#
_symmetry.space_group_name_H-M   'P 1'
#
loop_
_entity.id
_entity.type
_entity.pdbx_description
1 polymer ?
#
loop_
_entity_poly.entity_id
_entity_poly.type
_entity_poly.pdbx_seq_one_letter_code
_entity_poly.pdbx_strand_id
1 'polypeptide(L)'
;MKKPTEAIIDSVIVKPNKIQPIIVHFQNGQLKDEETNKMKCQLYNDEDKQKVVLVMSNGQVVYRGHRPDLEKELTYTMLAIHNKKTGKVRLVQAEHWDVAPVLDHHINNNDDENLDKYAELNKKFGSKKTKRRTEQFEKMKVNIEDIKETLEKTVQDIPIATEDLEKSAKDDLIDGTILPPCNKDAKQESEIYNIYDIVPKKILKTLSVASVKISESDIVDKPSFFKKTVEYIKTDPKSEFKIEMLLYIEAIAKWLNTPVKLARTKNFNACEHSDDVHSYVLQNYSMNNGRLKPDSLQHKGLLHCMILGLIIWDYKLDMELFHTMFIRTSTKKLFEFAKCIPAVSVTDDKKFVVLRIRKEKK
;
A
#
# COMPACT_ATOMS: atom_id res chain seq x y z
N MET A 1 -10.87 -66.14 -31.93
CA MET A 1 -9.83 -65.26 -31.34
C MET A 1 -8.87 -64.85 -32.45
N LYS A 2 -8.82 -63.56 -32.82
CA LYS A 2 -7.84 -63.07 -33.80
C LYS A 2 -6.48 -62.98 -33.09
N LYS A 3 -5.45 -63.64 -33.62
CA LYS A 3 -4.07 -63.55 -33.11
C LYS A 3 -3.66 -62.07 -33.01
N PRO A 4 -2.95 -61.64 -31.96
CA PRO A 4 -2.39 -60.29 -31.92
C PRO A 4 -1.42 -60.14 -33.09
N THR A 5 -1.74 -59.24 -34.01
CA THR A 5 -0.84 -58.88 -35.11
C THR A 5 0.43 -58.27 -34.51
N GLU A 6 1.55 -58.99 -34.60
CA GLU A 6 2.87 -58.44 -34.26
C GLU A 6 3.17 -57.29 -35.23
N ALA A 7 3.29 -56.08 -34.70
CA ALA A 7 3.51 -54.88 -35.48
C ALA A 7 5.02 -54.61 -35.52
N ILE A 8 5.60 -54.58 -36.72
CA ILE A 8 7.04 -54.41 -36.91
C ILE A 8 7.34 -52.92 -37.11
N ILE A 9 8.28 -52.38 -36.32
CA ILE A 9 8.74 -50.99 -36.50
C ILE A 9 9.59 -50.94 -37.76
N ASP A 10 9.12 -50.19 -38.75
CA ASP A 10 9.74 -50.07 -40.08
C ASP A 10 10.70 -48.87 -40.12
N SER A 11 10.37 -47.77 -39.45
CA SER A 11 11.18 -46.55 -39.43
C SER A 11 10.93 -45.70 -38.18
N VAL A 12 11.99 -45.11 -37.63
CA VAL A 12 11.94 -44.11 -36.55
C VAL A 12 12.53 -42.80 -37.06
N ILE A 13 11.71 -41.75 -37.10
CA ILE A 13 12.10 -40.43 -37.61
C ILE A 13 12.20 -39.47 -36.42
N VAL A 14 13.44 -39.14 -36.06
CA VAL A 14 13.81 -38.19 -34.99
C VAL A 14 14.36 -36.93 -35.68
N LYS A 15 13.91 -35.74 -35.26
CA LYS A 15 14.31 -34.45 -35.86
C LYS A 15 14.21 -34.43 -37.40
N PRO A 16 13.01 -34.56 -38.00
CA PRO A 16 12.86 -34.43 -39.44
C PRO A 16 13.46 -33.11 -39.94
N ASN A 17 14.06 -33.10 -41.13
CA ASN A 17 14.57 -31.89 -41.81
C ASN A 17 13.48 -30.82 -42.14
N LYS A 18 12.24 -31.05 -41.72
CA LYS A 18 11.05 -30.21 -41.91
C LYS A 18 10.41 -29.91 -40.56
N ILE A 19 9.38 -29.06 -40.55
CA ILE A 19 8.54 -28.80 -39.38
C ILE A 19 8.03 -30.14 -38.82
N GLN A 20 8.25 -30.37 -37.52
CA GLN A 20 7.78 -31.56 -36.81
C GLN A 20 6.25 -31.52 -36.67
N PRO A 21 5.57 -32.67 -36.67
CA PRO A 21 4.17 -32.72 -36.24
C PRO A 21 3.99 -32.06 -34.88
N ILE A 22 3.01 -31.16 -34.76
CA ILE A 22 2.71 -30.44 -33.52
C ILE A 22 1.40 -30.98 -32.95
N ILE A 23 1.44 -31.42 -31.69
CA ILE A 23 0.28 -31.81 -30.90
C ILE A 23 -0.07 -30.63 -30.00
N VAL A 24 -1.27 -30.08 -30.20
CA VAL A 24 -1.72 -28.88 -29.50
C VAL A 24 -2.57 -29.25 -28.29
N HIS A 25 -2.27 -28.64 -27.15
CA HIS A 25 -3.10 -28.67 -25.95
C HIS A 25 -3.71 -27.28 -25.70
N PHE A 26 -5.03 -27.22 -25.62
CA PHE A 26 -5.75 -25.97 -25.39
C PHE A 26 -5.97 -25.80 -23.89
N GLN A 27 -5.57 -24.65 -23.34
CA GLN A 27 -5.71 -24.37 -21.89
C GLN A 27 -7.15 -24.44 -21.38
N ASN A 28 -8.14 -24.23 -22.26
CA ASN A 28 -9.56 -24.22 -21.90
C ASN A 28 -10.27 -25.57 -22.12
N GLY A 29 -9.52 -26.67 -22.27
CA GLY A 29 -10.08 -27.99 -22.56
C GLY A 29 -10.17 -28.27 -24.07
N GLN A 30 -10.91 -29.30 -24.47
CA GLN A 30 -10.91 -29.80 -25.84
C GLN A 30 -11.87 -29.01 -26.76
N LEU A 31 -11.42 -28.71 -27.98
CA LEU A 31 -12.31 -28.17 -29.02
C LEU A 31 -13.36 -29.20 -29.42
N LYS A 32 -14.55 -28.72 -29.80
CA LYS A 32 -15.57 -29.60 -30.41
C LYS A 32 -15.13 -29.99 -31.82
N ASP A 33 -15.56 -31.17 -32.28
CA ASP A 33 -15.19 -31.71 -33.59
C ASP A 33 -15.57 -30.77 -34.75
N GLU A 34 -16.71 -30.08 -34.63
CA GLU A 34 -17.19 -29.10 -35.62
C GLU A 34 -16.29 -27.86 -35.73
N GLU A 35 -15.67 -27.44 -34.63
CA GLU A 35 -14.78 -26.28 -34.55
C GLU A 35 -13.37 -26.62 -35.04
N THR A 36 -12.95 -27.86 -34.86
CA THR A 36 -11.64 -28.36 -35.28
C THR A 36 -11.46 -28.27 -36.80
N ASN A 37 -12.51 -28.58 -37.57
CA ASN A 37 -12.47 -28.52 -39.03
C ASN A 37 -12.42 -27.08 -39.59
N LYS A 38 -12.83 -26.08 -38.80
CA LYS A 38 -12.82 -24.66 -39.19
C LYS A 38 -11.55 -23.93 -38.75
N MET A 39 -10.68 -24.61 -38.00
CA MET A 39 -9.48 -24.01 -37.43
C MET A 39 -8.38 -23.89 -38.49
N LYS A 40 -7.93 -22.66 -38.74
CA LYS A 40 -6.76 -22.37 -39.58
C LYS A 40 -5.54 -22.23 -38.69
N CYS A 41 -4.47 -22.95 -39.01
CA CYS A 41 -3.23 -22.97 -38.24
C CYS A 41 -2.08 -22.37 -39.06
N GLN A 42 -1.30 -21.49 -38.44
CA GLN A 42 -0.12 -20.88 -39.07
C GLN A 42 1.02 -20.76 -38.07
N LEU A 43 2.25 -20.98 -38.55
CA LEU A 43 3.48 -20.81 -37.79
C LEU A 43 4.16 -19.52 -38.24
N TYR A 44 4.56 -18.73 -37.25
CA TYR A 44 5.25 -17.46 -37.43
C TYR A 44 6.61 -17.51 -36.74
N ASN A 45 7.61 -16.88 -37.34
CA ASN A 45 8.89 -16.65 -36.70
C ASN A 45 8.95 -15.20 -36.22
N ASP A 46 9.05 -15.01 -34.91
CA ASP A 46 9.22 -13.71 -34.28
C ASP A 46 10.73 -13.40 -34.29
N GLU A 47 11.16 -12.57 -35.25
CA GLU A 47 12.57 -12.21 -35.45
C GLU A 47 13.16 -11.46 -34.25
N ASP A 48 12.36 -10.61 -33.59
CA ASP A 48 12.78 -9.80 -32.45
C ASP A 48 13.10 -10.65 -31.22
N LYS A 49 12.32 -11.73 -31.01
CA LYS A 49 12.45 -12.61 -29.84
C LYS A 49 13.16 -13.93 -30.15
N GLN A 50 13.51 -14.16 -31.41
CA GLN A 50 13.99 -15.45 -31.94
C GLN A 50 13.12 -16.64 -31.48
N LYS A 51 11.80 -16.49 -31.57
CA LYS A 51 10.84 -17.51 -31.12
C LYS A 51 9.85 -17.86 -32.22
N VAL A 52 9.57 -19.16 -32.37
CA VAL A 52 8.50 -19.65 -33.24
C VAL A 52 7.17 -19.61 -32.48
N VAL A 53 6.16 -19.01 -33.10
CA VAL A 53 4.82 -18.81 -32.56
C VAL A 53 3.81 -19.57 -33.42
N LEU A 54 2.94 -20.35 -32.77
CA LEU A 54 1.81 -21.01 -33.40
C LEU A 54 0.57 -20.16 -33.18
N VAL A 55 -0.12 -19.84 -34.27
CA VAL A 55 -1.39 -19.10 -34.24
C VAL A 55 -2.46 -19.98 -34.87
N MET A 56 -3.58 -20.14 -34.16
CA MET A 56 -4.72 -20.91 -34.64
C MET A 56 -5.97 -20.03 -34.57
N SER A 57 -6.76 -19.96 -35.62
CA SER A 57 -8.00 -19.17 -35.61
C SER A 57 -9.12 -19.85 -36.38
N ASN A 58 -10.33 -19.79 -35.81
CA ASN A 58 -11.58 -20.21 -36.46
C ASN A 58 -12.43 -19.00 -36.93
N GLY A 59 -11.87 -17.79 -36.92
CA GLY A 59 -12.54 -16.53 -37.25
C GLY A 59 -13.29 -15.86 -36.08
N GLN A 60 -13.57 -16.58 -35.00
CA GLN A 60 -14.19 -16.03 -33.78
C GLN A 60 -13.21 -15.91 -32.61
N VAL A 61 -12.32 -16.89 -32.47
CA VAL A 61 -11.30 -16.94 -31.43
C VAL A 61 -9.95 -17.17 -32.09
N VAL A 62 -8.94 -16.44 -31.62
CA VAL A 62 -7.54 -16.65 -31.98
C VAL A 62 -6.87 -17.31 -30.80
N TYR A 63 -6.10 -18.36 -31.03
CA TYR A 63 -5.25 -19.03 -30.04
C TYR A 63 -3.80 -18.79 -30.41
N ARG A 64 -2.96 -18.61 -29.38
CA ARG A 64 -1.52 -18.40 -29.52
C ARG A 64 -0.76 -19.35 -28.61
N GLY A 65 0.27 -19.99 -29.16
CA GLY A 65 1.24 -20.81 -28.41
C GLY A 65 2.67 -20.49 -28.84
N HIS A 66 3.62 -20.85 -27.99
CA HIS A 66 5.05 -20.68 -28.25
C HIS A 66 5.73 -22.04 -28.32
N ARG A 67 6.77 -22.16 -29.15
CA ARG A 67 7.55 -23.40 -29.24
C ARG A 67 8.13 -23.76 -27.86
N PRO A 68 7.94 -24.98 -27.36
CA PRO A 68 8.56 -25.43 -26.13
C PRO A 68 10.08 -25.50 -26.29
N ASP A 69 10.78 -25.40 -25.16
CA ASP A 69 12.24 -25.57 -25.11
C ASP A 69 12.57 -27.06 -25.05
N LEU A 70 12.81 -27.66 -26.22
CA LEU A 70 13.04 -29.10 -26.40
C LEU A 70 14.27 -29.62 -25.63
N GLU A 71 15.21 -28.76 -25.24
CA GLU A 71 16.38 -29.18 -24.44
C GLU A 71 16.04 -29.41 -22.97
N LYS A 72 14.92 -28.85 -22.49
CA LYS A 72 14.45 -29.00 -21.11
C LYS A 72 13.47 -30.15 -20.91
N GLU A 73 12.99 -30.76 -21.98
CA GLU A 73 12.05 -31.89 -21.90
C GLU A 73 12.80 -33.21 -21.67
N LEU A 74 12.42 -33.94 -20.61
CA LEU A 74 13.01 -35.23 -20.26
C LEU A 74 12.47 -36.40 -21.09
N THR A 75 11.43 -36.17 -21.89
CA THR A 75 10.72 -37.21 -22.65
C THR A 75 10.47 -36.77 -24.08
N TYR A 76 10.52 -37.72 -25.03
CA TYR A 76 10.14 -37.49 -26.41
C TYR A 76 8.76 -38.09 -26.67
N THR A 77 7.88 -37.32 -27.31
CA THR A 77 6.62 -37.84 -27.82
C THR A 77 6.78 -38.32 -29.26
N MET A 78 6.24 -39.50 -29.55
CA MET A 78 6.25 -40.09 -30.89
C MET A 78 4.83 -40.45 -31.35
N LEU A 79 4.48 -40.04 -32.57
CA LEU A 79 3.29 -40.49 -33.27
C LEU A 79 3.56 -41.86 -33.90
N ALA A 80 2.78 -42.85 -33.49
CA ALA A 80 2.82 -44.20 -34.04
C ALA A 80 1.80 -44.35 -35.18
N ILE A 81 2.28 -44.41 -36.42
CA ILE A 81 1.46 -44.61 -37.61
C ILE A 81 1.52 -46.08 -37.99
N HIS A 82 0.48 -46.84 -37.63
CA HIS A 82 0.38 -48.27 -37.93
C HIS A 82 -0.41 -48.51 -39.22
N ASN A 83 0.23 -49.14 -40.21
CA ASN A 83 -0.45 -49.62 -41.40
C ASN A 83 -0.97 -51.05 -41.18
N LYS A 84 -2.28 -51.16 -40.91
CA LYS A 84 -2.96 -52.44 -40.66
C LYS A 84 -2.87 -53.44 -41.82
N LYS A 85 -2.64 -52.99 -43.07
CA LYS A 85 -2.52 -53.87 -44.23
C LYS A 85 -1.13 -54.50 -44.35
N THR A 86 -0.08 -53.78 -43.97
CA THR A 86 1.31 -54.25 -44.08
C THR A 86 1.91 -54.71 -42.75
N GLY A 87 1.23 -54.46 -41.62
CA GLY A 87 1.72 -54.78 -40.27
C GLY A 87 2.88 -53.90 -39.81
N LYS A 88 3.22 -52.85 -40.58
CA LYS A 88 4.36 -51.97 -40.34
C LYS A 88 3.96 -50.73 -39.56
N VAL A 89 4.80 -50.32 -38.62
CA VAL A 89 4.64 -49.10 -37.80
C VAL A 89 5.76 -48.12 -38.10
N ARG A 90 5.41 -46.86 -38.32
CA ARG A 90 6.37 -45.76 -38.37
C ARG A 90 6.22 -44.88 -37.15
N LEU A 91 7.34 -44.58 -36.49
CA LEU A 91 7.40 -43.65 -35.37
C LEU A 91 7.93 -42.31 -35.86
N VAL A 92 7.20 -41.23 -35.61
CA VAL A 92 7.60 -39.87 -35.97
C VAL A 92 7.58 -39.00 -34.72
N GLN A 93 8.70 -38.37 -34.39
CA GLN A 93 8.77 -37.43 -33.27
C GLN A 93 7.78 -36.26 -33.47
N ALA A 94 7.05 -35.91 -32.42
CA ALA A 94 6.12 -34.79 -32.40
C ALA A 94 6.42 -33.84 -31.23
N GLU A 95 6.09 -32.57 -31.39
CA GLU A 95 6.24 -31.53 -30.37
C GLU A 95 4.90 -31.28 -29.66
N HIS A 96 4.94 -30.98 -28.36
CA HIS A 96 3.75 -30.59 -27.59
C HIS A 96 3.70 -29.08 -27.39
N TRP A 97 2.62 -28.45 -27.84
CA TRP A 97 2.46 -27.00 -27.75
C TRP A 97 1.20 -26.65 -26.96
N ASP A 98 1.37 -25.88 -25.90
CA ASP A 98 0.25 -25.29 -25.18
C ASP A 98 -0.19 -24.00 -25.88
N VAL A 99 -1.50 -23.89 -26.15
CA VAL A 99 -2.10 -22.69 -26.75
C VAL A 99 -3.15 -22.09 -25.82
N ALA A 100 -3.12 -20.76 -25.74
CA ALA A 100 -4.06 -19.97 -24.96
C ALA A 100 -4.91 -19.09 -25.91
N PRO A 101 -6.20 -18.87 -25.63
CA PRO A 101 -6.99 -17.93 -26.41
C PRO A 101 -6.47 -16.51 -26.20
N VAL A 102 -6.24 -15.83 -27.31
CA VAL A 102 -6.06 -14.38 -27.37
C VAL A 102 -7.47 -13.81 -27.35
N LEU A 103 -7.85 -13.24 -26.21
CA LEU A 103 -9.07 -12.47 -26.11
C LEU A 103 -8.88 -11.22 -26.97
N ASP A 104 -9.77 -11.06 -27.96
CA ASP A 104 -9.81 -9.86 -28.79
C ASP A 104 -10.27 -8.71 -27.90
N HIS A 105 -9.33 -8.11 -27.19
CA HIS A 105 -9.52 -6.75 -26.73
C HIS A 105 -9.46 -5.90 -27.99
N HIS A 106 -10.60 -5.77 -28.66
CA HIS A 106 -10.93 -4.51 -29.29
C HIS A 106 -10.82 -3.47 -28.17
N ILE A 107 -9.63 -2.88 -28.06
CA ILE A 107 -9.38 -1.64 -27.37
C ILE A 107 -10.07 -0.57 -28.22
N ASN A 108 -11.40 -0.62 -28.26
CA ASN A 108 -12.18 0.60 -28.40
C ASN A 108 -12.03 1.27 -27.04
N ASN A 109 -11.08 2.19 -26.96
CA ASN A 109 -10.89 3.14 -25.86
C ASN A 109 -12.11 4.06 -25.73
N ASN A 110 -13.28 3.49 -25.46
CA ASN A 110 -14.33 4.16 -24.72
C ASN A 110 -14.29 3.54 -23.32
N ASP A 111 -13.31 3.99 -22.53
CA ASP A 111 -13.00 3.45 -21.20
C ASP A 111 -14.20 3.52 -20.23
N ASP A 112 -15.20 4.35 -20.51
CA ASP A 112 -16.35 4.52 -19.61
C ASP A 112 -17.37 3.38 -19.63
N GLU A 113 -17.73 2.82 -20.79
CA GLU A 113 -18.79 1.78 -20.84
C GLU A 113 -18.33 0.42 -20.28
N ASN A 114 -17.04 0.12 -20.37
CA ASN A 114 -16.50 -1.13 -19.84
C ASN A 114 -16.33 -1.07 -18.32
N LEU A 115 -15.92 0.09 -17.77
CA LEU A 115 -15.81 0.28 -16.32
C LEU A 115 -17.14 0.03 -15.61
N ASP A 116 -18.25 0.48 -16.20
CA ASP A 116 -19.57 0.35 -15.60
C ASP A 116 -20.07 -1.11 -15.61
N LYS A 117 -19.81 -1.87 -16.68
CA LYS A 117 -20.11 -3.31 -16.74
C LYS A 117 -19.28 -4.12 -15.74
N TYR A 118 -17.99 -3.80 -15.59
CA TYR A 118 -17.12 -4.41 -14.59
C TYR A 118 -17.55 -4.05 -13.16
N ALA A 119 -18.02 -2.82 -12.93
CA ALA A 119 -18.56 -2.39 -11.65
C ALA A 119 -19.83 -3.19 -11.31
N GLU A 120 -20.75 -3.33 -12.26
CA GLU A 120 -22.00 -4.06 -12.06
C GLU A 120 -21.76 -5.56 -11.78
N LEU A 121 -20.84 -6.19 -12.52
CA LEU A 121 -20.39 -7.57 -12.28
C LEU A 121 -19.78 -7.74 -10.89
N ASN A 122 -18.91 -6.82 -10.48
CA ASN A 122 -18.27 -6.86 -9.16
C ASN A 122 -19.29 -6.64 -8.03
N LYS A 123 -20.34 -5.85 -8.27
CA LYS A 123 -21.43 -5.61 -7.31
C LYS A 123 -22.32 -6.85 -7.12
N LYS A 124 -22.62 -7.57 -8.21
CA LYS A 124 -23.46 -8.79 -8.18
C LYS A 124 -22.67 -10.02 -7.70
N PHE A 125 -21.50 -10.28 -8.28
CA PHE A 125 -20.75 -11.53 -8.11
C PHE A 125 -19.40 -11.39 -7.40
N GLY A 126 -18.92 -10.17 -7.14
CA GLY A 126 -17.64 -9.95 -6.47
C GLY A 126 -17.64 -10.42 -5.02
N SER A 127 -16.44 -10.74 -4.51
CA SER A 127 -16.25 -11.00 -3.08
C SER A 127 -16.69 -9.79 -2.23
N LYS A 128 -17.01 -9.98 -0.94
CA LYS A 128 -17.39 -8.87 -0.02
C LYS A 128 -16.39 -7.69 -0.05
N LYS A 129 -15.10 -7.99 -0.24
CA LYS A 129 -14.03 -6.99 -0.37
C LYS A 129 -14.06 -6.26 -1.71
N THR A 130 -14.37 -6.99 -2.79
CA THR A 130 -14.49 -6.43 -4.14
C THR A 130 -15.72 -5.53 -4.24
N LYS A 131 -16.90 -5.99 -3.75
CA LYS A 131 -18.14 -5.20 -3.69
C LYS A 131 -17.92 -3.83 -3.02
N ARG A 132 -17.32 -3.84 -1.82
CA ARG A 132 -17.05 -2.60 -1.07
C ARG A 132 -16.13 -1.63 -1.81
N ARG A 133 -15.12 -2.14 -2.54
CA ARG A 133 -14.20 -1.30 -3.33
C ARG A 133 -14.89 -0.70 -4.54
N THR A 134 -15.70 -1.50 -5.23
CA THR A 134 -16.48 -1.05 -6.38
C THR A 134 -17.50 0.02 -6.00
N GLU A 135 -18.24 -0.18 -4.89
CA GLU A 135 -19.16 0.83 -4.35
C GLU A 135 -18.45 2.14 -3.97
N GLN A 136 -17.25 2.06 -3.40
CA GLN A 136 -16.47 3.24 -3.06
C GLN A 136 -15.98 3.98 -4.31
N PHE A 137 -15.61 3.24 -5.35
CA PHE A 137 -15.19 3.80 -6.63
C PHE A 137 -16.35 4.48 -7.37
N GLU A 138 -17.54 3.85 -7.41
CA GLU A 138 -18.77 4.46 -7.96
C GLU A 138 -19.11 5.79 -7.25
N LYS A 139 -19.00 5.84 -5.92
CA LYS A 139 -19.23 7.07 -5.15
C LYS A 139 -18.24 8.19 -5.47
N MET A 140 -17.02 7.86 -5.89
CA MET A 140 -16.01 8.84 -6.30
C MET A 140 -16.16 9.27 -7.77
N LYS A 141 -16.81 8.45 -8.62
CA LYS A 141 -17.00 8.71 -10.06
C LYS A 141 -18.22 9.60 -10.37
N VAL A 142 -18.94 10.09 -9.36
CA VAL A 142 -20.04 11.05 -9.59
C VAL A 142 -19.44 12.31 -10.23
N ASN A 143 -19.75 12.54 -11.50
CA ASN A 143 -19.19 13.60 -12.34
C ASN A 143 -19.30 14.97 -11.66
N ILE A 144 -18.15 15.64 -11.57
CA ILE A 144 -18.05 16.99 -11.02
C ILE A 144 -18.75 17.98 -11.96
N GLU A 145 -18.78 17.71 -13.27
CA GLU A 145 -19.48 18.53 -14.27
C GLU A 145 -21.02 18.45 -14.15
N ASP A 146 -21.60 17.26 -13.93
CA ASP A 146 -23.06 17.10 -13.75
C ASP A 146 -23.54 17.76 -12.45
N ILE A 147 -22.71 17.71 -11.39
CA ILE A 147 -22.96 18.42 -10.14
C ILE A 147 -22.83 19.92 -10.33
N LYS A 148 -21.95 20.41 -11.21
CA LYS A 148 -21.76 21.84 -11.46
C LYS A 148 -22.96 22.45 -12.18
N GLU A 149 -23.54 21.76 -13.16
CA GLU A 149 -24.72 22.26 -13.88
C GLU A 149 -26.00 22.17 -13.03
N THR A 150 -26.13 21.13 -12.20
CA THR A 150 -27.23 21.05 -11.21
C THR A 150 -27.04 21.99 -10.03
N LEU A 151 -25.81 22.24 -9.56
CA LEU A 151 -25.55 23.30 -8.56
C LEU A 151 -25.81 24.68 -9.15
N GLU A 152 -25.32 25.00 -10.35
CA GLU A 152 -25.54 26.32 -10.96
C GLU A 152 -27.04 26.61 -11.17
N LYS A 153 -27.84 25.60 -11.54
CA LYS A 153 -29.31 25.72 -11.65
C LYS A 153 -30.02 25.76 -10.29
N THR A 154 -29.53 25.04 -9.28
CA THR A 154 -30.18 25.00 -7.95
C THR A 154 -29.75 26.17 -7.04
N VAL A 155 -28.58 26.76 -7.30
CA VAL A 155 -28.04 27.91 -6.53
C VAL A 155 -28.65 29.23 -6.97
N GLN A 156 -29.21 29.33 -8.19
CA GLN A 156 -29.93 30.54 -8.62
C GLN A 156 -31.27 30.76 -7.88
N ASP A 157 -31.91 29.69 -7.39
CA ASP A 157 -33.25 29.76 -6.76
C ASP A 157 -33.22 29.79 -5.22
N ILE A 158 -32.04 29.76 -4.59
CA ILE A 158 -31.92 29.81 -3.13
C ILE A 158 -31.40 31.20 -2.73
N PRO A 159 -32.18 32.01 -1.99
CA PRO A 159 -31.66 33.26 -1.44
C PRO A 159 -30.59 32.91 -0.40
N ILE A 160 -29.32 33.07 -0.78
CA ILE A 160 -28.18 32.83 0.10
C ILE A 160 -28.17 33.96 1.13
N ALA A 161 -28.59 33.66 2.35
CA ALA A 161 -28.32 34.50 3.50
C ALA A 161 -26.79 34.57 3.68
N THR A 162 -26.23 35.79 3.63
CA THR A 162 -24.79 36.09 3.68
C THR A 162 -24.11 35.70 4.99
N GLU A 163 -24.79 35.00 5.89
CA GLU A 163 -24.27 34.49 7.17
C GLU A 163 -23.72 33.05 7.06
N ASP A 164 -24.03 32.32 5.99
CA ASP A 164 -23.59 30.92 5.80
C ASP A 164 -22.31 30.76 4.94
N LEU A 165 -21.76 31.86 4.40
CA LEU A 165 -20.58 31.82 3.51
C LEU A 165 -19.22 31.96 4.22
N GLU A 166 -19.18 32.12 5.55
CA GLU A 166 -17.91 32.19 6.31
C GLU A 166 -17.34 30.82 6.74
N LYS A 167 -17.98 29.69 6.42
CA LYS A 167 -17.46 28.35 6.73
C LYS A 167 -17.10 27.55 5.49
N SER A 168 -16.21 28.09 4.66
CA SER A 168 -15.39 27.27 3.75
C SER A 168 -14.33 26.51 4.57
N ALA A 169 -14.77 25.55 5.38
CA ALA A 169 -13.90 24.68 6.16
C ALA A 169 -13.30 23.58 5.26
N LYS A 170 -12.22 23.93 4.55
CA LYS A 170 -11.25 22.93 4.04
C LYS A 170 -10.25 22.46 5.12
N ASP A 171 -10.42 22.86 6.38
CA ASP A 171 -9.48 22.59 7.49
C ASP A 171 -10.01 21.63 8.57
N ASP A 172 -11.31 21.39 8.69
CA ASP A 172 -11.90 20.72 9.87
C ASP A 172 -11.53 19.23 10.04
N LEU A 173 -11.10 18.54 8.97
CA LEU A 173 -10.63 17.14 9.08
C LEU A 173 -9.22 17.05 9.67
N ILE A 174 -8.39 18.09 9.53
CA ILE A 174 -7.02 18.17 10.05
C ILE A 174 -7.04 18.80 11.45
N ASP A 175 -7.88 19.82 11.67
CA ASP A 175 -7.89 20.67 12.87
C ASP A 175 -8.45 19.98 14.14
N GLY A 176 -9.07 18.79 14.02
CA GLY A 176 -9.57 18.04 15.19
C GLY A 176 -9.16 16.57 15.29
N THR A 177 -8.79 15.91 14.19
CA THR A 177 -8.49 14.46 14.20
C THR A 177 -6.98 14.17 14.32
N ILE A 178 -6.14 15.05 13.77
CA ILE A 178 -4.69 14.84 13.60
C ILE A 178 -3.89 15.79 14.48
N LEU A 179 -4.30 17.05 14.61
CA LEU A 179 -3.70 18.00 15.54
C LEU A 179 -4.51 18.04 16.84
N PRO A 180 -3.85 18.21 18.00
CA PRO A 180 -4.56 18.55 19.23
C PRO A 180 -5.17 19.96 19.11
N PRO A 181 -6.22 20.26 19.90
CA PRO A 181 -6.83 21.59 19.94
C PRO A 181 -5.77 22.70 20.08
N CYS A 182 -5.82 23.66 19.16
CA CYS A 182 -4.87 24.77 19.08
C CYS A 182 -5.54 26.05 19.61
N ASN A 183 -4.96 26.66 20.64
CA ASN A 183 -5.43 27.95 21.16
C ASN A 183 -4.91 29.09 20.26
N LYS A 184 -5.81 29.62 19.41
CA LYS A 184 -5.49 30.70 18.47
C LYS A 184 -5.23 32.05 19.18
N ASP A 185 -5.76 32.22 20.39
CA ASP A 185 -5.66 33.44 21.19
C ASP A 185 -4.52 33.40 22.22
N ALA A 186 -3.64 32.41 22.12
CA ALA A 186 -2.51 32.23 23.02
C ALA A 186 -1.59 33.47 23.05
N LYS A 187 -1.31 33.97 24.26
CA LYS A 187 -0.39 35.11 24.47
C LYS A 187 1.04 34.65 24.73
N GLN A 188 1.21 33.40 25.12
CA GLN A 188 2.49 32.73 25.32
C GLN A 188 2.56 31.44 24.51
N GLU A 189 3.76 31.02 24.13
CA GLU A 189 3.97 29.78 23.38
C GLU A 189 3.48 28.54 24.15
N SER A 190 3.51 28.61 25.49
CA SER A 190 3.01 27.60 26.42
C SER A 190 1.49 27.42 26.39
N GLU A 191 0.75 28.41 25.91
CA GLU A 191 -0.71 28.40 25.88
C GLU A 191 -1.26 27.88 24.55
N ILE A 192 -0.41 27.69 23.53
CA ILE A 192 -0.82 27.27 22.18
C ILE A 192 -1.38 25.84 22.20
N TYR A 193 -0.70 24.93 22.91
CA TYR A 193 -1.11 23.54 23.04
C TYR A 193 -1.11 23.10 24.50
N ASN A 194 -2.24 22.55 24.93
CA ASN A 194 -2.33 21.90 26.23
C ASN A 194 -1.85 20.44 26.13
N ILE A 195 -0.86 20.11 26.96
CA ILE A 195 -0.24 18.77 27.03
C ILE A 195 -1.31 17.68 27.28
N TYR A 196 -2.32 18.00 28.10
CA TYR A 196 -3.33 17.04 28.50
C TYR A 196 -4.32 16.67 27.40
N ASP A 197 -4.36 17.45 26.31
CA ASP A 197 -5.14 17.11 25.11
C ASP A 197 -4.41 16.08 24.24
N ILE A 198 -3.09 15.96 24.39
CA ILE A 198 -2.25 14.95 23.72
C ILE A 198 -2.22 13.66 24.55
N VAL A 199 -1.99 13.79 25.86
CA VAL A 199 -1.90 12.66 26.79
C VAL A 199 -2.51 13.02 28.14
N PRO A 200 -3.57 12.31 28.59
CA PRO A 200 -4.23 12.60 29.86
C PRO A 200 -3.27 12.53 31.05
N LYS A 201 -3.45 13.43 32.01
CA LYS A 201 -2.62 13.49 33.24
C LYS A 201 -2.52 12.15 33.98
N LYS A 202 -3.59 11.36 33.97
CA LYS A 202 -3.62 10.04 34.61
C LYS A 202 -2.62 9.07 33.96
N ILE A 203 -2.53 9.10 32.63
CA ILE A 203 -1.62 8.24 31.86
C ILE A 203 -0.17 8.69 32.07
N LEU A 204 0.11 10.00 31.99
CA LEU A 204 1.47 10.52 32.23
C LEU A 204 2.00 10.17 33.62
N LYS A 205 1.18 10.30 34.67
CA LYS A 205 1.57 9.97 36.04
C LYS A 205 2.01 8.51 36.24
N THR A 206 1.62 7.59 35.36
CA THR A 206 2.11 6.21 35.45
C THR A 206 3.60 6.09 35.15
N LEU A 207 4.21 7.10 34.51
CA LEU A 207 5.62 7.15 34.16
C LEU A 207 6.50 7.81 35.23
N SER A 208 5.92 8.39 36.30
CA SER A 208 6.68 9.15 37.31
C SER A 208 7.77 8.33 38.01
N VAL A 209 7.55 7.02 38.23
CA VAL A 209 8.60 6.17 38.83
C VAL A 209 9.75 5.93 37.86
N ALA A 210 9.46 5.80 36.57
CA ALA A 210 10.49 5.61 35.55
C ALA A 210 11.24 6.91 35.26
N SER A 211 10.59 8.08 35.36
CA SER A 211 11.24 9.36 35.13
C SER A 211 12.32 9.66 36.16
N VAL A 212 12.05 9.39 37.45
CA VAL A 212 13.05 9.52 38.53
C VAL A 212 14.26 8.62 38.27
N LYS A 213 14.02 7.34 37.96
CA LYS A 213 15.10 6.38 37.65
C LYS A 213 15.97 6.82 36.48
N ILE A 214 15.35 7.31 35.41
CA ILE A 214 16.05 7.77 34.21
C ILE A 214 16.85 9.05 34.47
N SER A 215 16.39 9.92 35.38
CA SER A 215 17.12 11.11 35.79
C SER A 215 18.40 10.80 36.55
N GLU A 216 18.45 9.65 37.23
CA GLU A 216 19.57 9.21 38.07
C GLU A 216 20.54 8.27 37.35
N SER A 217 20.08 7.57 36.30
CA SER A 217 20.86 6.55 35.59
C SER A 217 21.58 7.06 34.34
N ASP A 218 22.72 6.45 34.00
CA ASP A 218 23.38 6.67 32.72
C ASP A 218 22.67 5.95 31.57
N ILE A 219 22.32 6.71 30.53
CA ILE A 219 21.53 6.21 29.39
C ILE A 219 22.47 5.78 28.25
N VAL A 220 22.66 4.48 28.06
CA VAL A 220 23.58 3.95 27.05
C VAL A 220 22.87 3.50 25.75
N ASP A 221 21.68 2.91 25.83
CA ASP A 221 21.01 2.27 24.69
C ASP A 221 19.77 3.03 24.16
N LYS A 222 19.86 4.37 24.05
CA LYS A 222 18.76 5.21 23.53
C LYS A 222 19.21 6.10 22.36
N PRO A 223 18.28 6.57 21.51
CA PRO A 223 18.60 7.50 20.42
C PRO A 223 19.27 8.79 20.92
N SER A 224 20.06 9.42 20.06
CA SER A 224 20.82 10.64 20.41
C SER A 224 19.93 11.77 20.92
N PHE A 225 18.73 11.93 20.37
CA PHE A 225 17.75 12.90 20.88
C PHE A 225 17.40 12.64 22.34
N PHE A 226 17.12 11.39 22.71
CA PHE A 226 16.73 11.02 24.08
C PHE A 226 17.85 11.38 25.06
N LYS A 227 19.08 10.95 24.78
CA LYS A 227 20.25 11.20 25.63
C LYS A 227 20.49 12.70 25.84
N LYS A 228 20.56 13.47 24.74
CA LYS A 228 20.78 14.92 24.79
C LYS A 228 19.64 15.65 25.48
N THR A 229 18.41 15.18 25.32
CA THR A 229 17.24 15.79 25.98
C THR A 229 17.30 15.60 27.50
N VAL A 230 17.66 14.40 27.97
CA VAL A 230 17.83 14.16 29.42
C VAL A 230 18.95 15.02 30.00
N GLU A 231 20.07 15.14 29.28
CA GLU A 231 21.18 16.02 29.69
C GLU A 231 20.75 17.50 29.75
N TYR A 232 20.00 17.97 28.74
CA TYR A 232 19.48 19.34 28.68
C TYR A 232 18.55 19.68 29.83
N ILE A 233 17.64 18.78 30.22
CA ILE A 233 16.62 19.04 31.25
C ILE A 233 17.07 18.67 32.67
N LYS A 234 18.27 18.13 32.88
CA LYS A 234 18.72 17.61 34.19
C LYS A 234 18.68 18.66 35.31
N THR A 235 18.89 19.92 34.96
CA THR A 235 18.90 21.05 35.91
C THR A 235 17.58 21.82 35.95
N ASP A 236 16.59 21.43 35.14
CA ASP A 236 15.28 22.08 35.08
C ASP A 236 14.45 21.68 36.32
N PRO A 237 13.82 22.63 37.04
CA PRO A 237 12.88 22.32 38.12
C PRO A 237 11.71 21.41 37.72
N LYS A 238 11.39 21.33 36.42
CA LYS A 238 10.35 20.47 35.83
C LYS A 238 10.93 19.25 35.10
N SER A 239 12.17 18.87 35.40
CA SER A 239 12.89 17.76 34.76
C SER A 239 12.07 16.47 34.75
N GLU A 240 11.52 16.06 35.89
CA GLU A 240 10.71 14.83 36.01
C GLU A 240 9.53 14.83 35.03
N PHE A 241 8.79 15.93 34.95
CA PHE A 241 7.63 16.07 34.07
C PHE A 241 8.05 16.10 32.58
N LYS A 242 9.18 16.74 32.26
CA LYS A 242 9.76 16.71 30.90
C LYS A 242 10.25 15.30 30.53
N ILE A 243 10.79 14.52 31.48
CA ILE A 243 11.18 13.12 31.26
C ILE A 243 9.95 12.22 31.06
N GLU A 244 8.86 12.41 31.81
CA GLU A 244 7.59 11.70 31.58
C GLU A 244 7.09 11.90 30.15
N MET A 245 7.12 13.15 29.66
CA MET A 245 6.78 13.46 28.27
C MET A 245 7.75 12.80 27.28
N LEU A 246 9.05 12.78 27.57
CA LEU A 246 10.06 12.14 26.73
C LEU A 246 9.85 10.62 26.63
N LEU A 247 9.50 9.96 27.75
CA LEU A 247 9.16 8.53 27.79
C LEU A 247 7.89 8.24 26.98
N TYR A 248 6.92 9.14 27.01
CA TYR A 248 5.73 9.02 26.18
C TYR A 248 6.05 9.18 24.68
N ILE A 249 6.92 10.13 24.30
CA ILE A 249 7.44 10.27 22.94
C ILE A 249 8.14 8.97 22.51
N GLU A 250 8.97 8.39 23.38
CA GLU A 250 9.64 7.12 23.10
C GLU A 250 8.64 5.99 22.83
N ALA A 251 7.56 5.88 23.61
CA ALA A 251 6.55 4.86 23.41
C ALA A 251 5.85 4.98 22.05
N ILE A 252 5.52 6.21 21.63
CA ILE A 252 4.97 6.48 20.30
C ILE A 252 6.01 6.17 19.22
N ALA A 253 7.26 6.59 19.39
CA ALA A 253 8.34 6.32 18.44
C ALA A 253 8.58 4.82 18.25
N LYS A 254 8.59 4.04 19.35
CA LYS A 254 8.69 2.56 19.31
C LYS A 254 7.52 1.96 18.54
N TRP A 255 6.29 2.42 18.79
CA TRP A 255 5.14 2.02 17.98
C TRP A 255 5.34 2.36 16.51
N LEU A 256 5.60 3.62 16.15
CA LEU A 256 5.71 4.07 14.75
C LEU A 256 6.83 3.35 13.99
N ASN A 257 8.01 3.19 14.58
CA ASN A 257 9.14 2.50 13.97
C ASN A 257 8.86 0.99 13.79
N THR A 258 8.06 0.36 14.64
CA THR A 258 7.80 -1.08 14.55
C THR A 258 6.92 -1.43 13.33
N PRO A 259 7.36 -2.31 12.41
CA PRO A 259 6.51 -2.84 11.35
C PRO A 259 5.25 -3.51 11.91
N VAL A 260 4.08 -3.27 11.28
CA VAL A 260 2.78 -3.83 11.72
C VAL A 260 2.83 -5.36 11.85
N LYS A 261 3.60 -6.05 11.02
CA LYS A 261 3.78 -7.51 11.10
C LYS A 261 4.37 -7.94 12.45
N LEU A 262 5.36 -7.21 12.96
CA LEU A 262 5.99 -7.49 14.25
C LEU A 262 5.12 -7.04 15.41
N ALA A 263 4.44 -5.90 15.25
CA ALA A 263 3.58 -5.34 16.30
C ALA A 263 2.30 -6.15 16.56
N ARG A 264 1.94 -7.09 15.66
CA ARG A 264 0.82 -8.04 15.84
C ARG A 264 1.16 -9.23 16.74
N THR A 265 2.45 -9.46 17.03
CA THR A 265 2.85 -10.53 17.92
C THR A 265 2.45 -10.20 19.36
N LYS A 266 2.12 -11.21 20.17
CA LYS A 266 1.73 -11.02 21.59
C LYS A 266 2.81 -10.36 22.44
N ASN A 267 4.04 -10.25 21.92
CA ASN A 267 5.21 -9.78 22.65
C ASN A 267 5.51 -8.31 22.39
N PHE A 268 4.73 -7.62 21.55
CA PHE A 268 4.95 -6.21 21.29
C PHE A 268 4.48 -5.36 22.47
N ASN A 269 5.44 -4.70 23.13
CA ASN A 269 5.16 -3.67 24.12
C ASN A 269 5.71 -2.31 23.65
N ALA A 270 4.83 -1.31 23.58
CA ALA A 270 5.18 0.06 23.21
C ALA A 270 5.87 0.82 24.35
N CYS A 271 5.54 0.52 25.61
CA CYS A 271 6.13 1.18 26.78
C CYS A 271 6.47 0.14 27.85
N GLU A 272 7.76 -0.07 28.11
CA GLU A 272 8.23 -1.03 29.11
C GLU A 272 7.95 -0.59 30.55
N HIS A 273 7.64 0.70 30.74
CA HIS A 273 7.46 1.30 32.05
C HIS A 273 6.00 1.40 32.49
N SER A 274 5.04 1.26 31.55
CA SER A 274 3.61 1.42 31.86
C SER A 274 2.71 0.74 30.81
N ASP A 275 1.90 -0.21 31.27
CA ASP A 275 0.88 -0.89 30.46
C ASP A 275 -0.27 0.05 30.05
N ASP A 276 -0.55 1.06 30.88
CA ASP A 276 -1.55 2.09 30.60
C ASP A 276 -1.10 2.96 29.41
N VAL A 277 0.19 3.33 29.38
CA VAL A 277 0.78 4.06 28.25
C VAL A 277 0.77 3.20 27.00
N HIS A 278 1.13 1.92 27.11
CA HIS A 278 1.07 0.99 25.98
C HIS A 278 -0.34 0.91 25.38
N SER A 279 -1.34 0.68 26.23
CA SER A 279 -2.74 0.59 25.82
C SER A 279 -3.23 1.89 25.19
N TYR A 280 -2.88 3.03 25.79
CA TYR A 280 -3.25 4.35 25.29
C TYR A 280 -2.62 4.66 23.92
N VAL A 281 -1.34 4.33 23.72
CA VAL A 281 -0.65 4.50 22.44
C VAL A 281 -1.33 3.68 21.35
N LEU A 282 -1.67 2.41 21.63
CA LEU A 282 -2.38 1.57 20.66
C LEU A 282 -3.79 2.10 20.40
N GLN A 283 -4.51 2.56 21.41
CA GLN A 283 -5.86 3.11 21.23
C GLN A 283 -5.86 4.37 20.35
N ASN A 284 -4.87 5.25 20.53
CA ASN A 284 -4.90 6.59 19.93
C ASN A 284 -4.16 6.69 18.58
N TYR A 285 -3.18 5.81 18.32
CA TYR A 285 -2.33 5.85 17.12
C TYR A 285 -2.38 4.55 16.29
N SER A 286 -3.40 3.72 16.49
CA SER A 286 -3.65 2.53 15.67
C SER A 286 -5.14 2.29 15.42
N MET A 287 -5.46 1.41 14.49
CA MET A 287 -6.82 0.89 14.31
C MET A 287 -6.89 -0.57 14.73
N ASN A 288 -8.04 -0.97 15.30
CA ASN A 288 -8.29 -2.31 15.81
C ASN A 288 -7.23 -2.78 16.82
N ASN A 289 -6.89 -1.93 17.80
CA ASN A 289 -5.94 -2.19 18.88
C ASN A 289 -4.59 -2.78 18.39
N GLY A 290 -3.91 -2.05 17.52
CA GLY A 290 -2.55 -2.39 17.04
C GLY A 290 -2.51 -3.26 15.79
N ARG A 291 -3.65 -3.70 15.25
CA ARG A 291 -3.67 -4.57 14.06
C ARG A 291 -3.42 -3.83 12.75
N LEU A 292 -3.77 -2.54 12.71
CA LEU A 292 -3.61 -1.68 11.54
C LEU A 292 -2.95 -0.37 11.95
N LYS A 293 -2.11 0.15 11.06
CA LYS A 293 -1.42 1.43 11.21
C LYS A 293 -1.60 2.27 9.93
N PRO A 294 -2.74 2.95 9.78
CA PRO A 294 -2.99 3.87 8.67
C PRO A 294 -2.05 5.07 8.73
N ASP A 295 -1.76 5.68 7.57
CA ASP A 295 -0.84 6.82 7.49
C ASP A 295 -1.35 8.05 8.26
N SER A 296 -2.66 8.29 8.29
CA SER A 296 -3.25 9.40 9.07
C SER A 296 -2.93 9.31 10.56
N LEU A 297 -2.98 8.12 11.16
CA LEU A 297 -2.65 7.91 12.57
C LEU A 297 -1.14 7.95 12.82
N GLN A 298 -0.33 7.59 11.82
CA GLN A 298 1.12 7.80 11.89
C GLN A 298 1.47 9.29 11.89
N HIS A 299 0.84 10.06 11.01
CA HIS A 299 1.03 11.51 10.94
C HIS A 299 0.57 12.19 12.23
N LYS A 300 -0.58 11.78 12.80
CA LYS A 300 -1.04 12.21 14.12
C LYS A 300 0.00 11.97 15.21
N GLY A 301 0.53 10.75 15.29
CA GLY A 301 1.58 10.40 16.26
C GLY A 301 2.84 11.25 16.11
N LEU A 302 3.30 11.48 14.88
CA LEU A 302 4.45 12.35 14.60
C LEU A 302 4.20 13.79 15.05
N LEU A 303 3.05 14.36 14.71
CA LEU A 303 2.71 15.74 15.09
C LEU A 303 2.59 15.90 16.61
N HIS A 304 1.94 14.96 17.29
CA HIS A 304 1.87 14.93 18.75
C HIS A 304 3.26 14.86 19.38
N CYS A 305 4.16 13.99 18.88
CA CYS A 305 5.53 13.92 19.36
C CYS A 305 6.33 15.20 19.10
N MET A 306 6.12 15.87 17.96
CA MET A 306 6.77 17.14 17.64
C MET A 306 6.34 18.25 18.60
N ILE A 307 5.05 18.34 18.91
CA ILE A 307 4.52 19.33 19.86
C ILE A 307 5.11 19.08 21.25
N LEU A 308 5.10 17.84 21.73
CA LEU A 308 5.73 17.49 23.02
C LEU A 308 7.24 17.77 23.01
N GLY A 309 7.94 17.47 21.91
CA GLY A 309 9.36 17.78 21.76
C GLY A 309 9.66 19.27 21.83
N LEU A 310 8.82 20.11 21.19
CA LEU A 310 8.89 21.57 21.28
C LEU A 310 8.70 22.02 22.73
N ILE A 311 7.71 21.49 23.45
CA ILE A 311 7.46 21.85 24.86
C ILE A 311 8.66 21.48 25.77
N ILE A 312 9.29 20.33 25.54
CA ILE A 312 10.46 19.89 26.33
C ILE A 312 11.66 20.83 26.11
N TRP A 313 11.90 21.24 24.87
CA TRP A 313 13.02 22.11 24.46
C TRP A 313 12.65 23.61 24.44
N ASP A 314 11.74 24.03 25.33
CA ASP A 314 11.34 25.43 25.52
C ASP A 314 10.99 26.14 24.18
N TYR A 315 10.21 25.43 23.37
CA TYR A 315 9.63 25.84 22.09
C TYR A 315 10.62 25.98 20.92
N LYS A 316 11.84 25.45 21.05
CA LYS A 316 12.84 25.38 19.97
C LYS A 316 13.36 23.96 19.78
N LEU A 317 12.97 23.30 18.69
CA LEU A 317 13.31 21.90 18.42
C LEU A 317 14.36 21.78 17.29
N ASP A 318 15.41 21.00 17.53
CA ASP A 318 16.36 20.55 16.49
C ASP A 318 15.76 19.36 15.73
N MET A 319 15.43 19.57 14.46
CA MET A 319 14.74 18.57 13.63
C MET A 319 15.66 17.42 13.21
N GLU A 320 16.96 17.66 13.04
CA GLU A 320 17.93 16.61 12.70
C GLU A 320 18.14 15.68 13.89
N LEU A 321 18.26 16.27 15.08
CA LEU A 321 18.35 15.50 16.30
C LEU A 321 17.04 14.74 16.54
N PHE A 322 15.89 15.39 16.44
CA PHE A 322 14.57 14.77 16.63
C PHE A 322 14.32 13.59 15.68
N HIS A 323 14.78 13.68 14.43
CA HIS A 323 14.70 12.59 13.45
C HIS A 323 15.34 11.28 13.94
N THR A 324 16.33 11.32 14.83
CA THR A 324 16.96 10.11 15.41
C THR A 324 15.98 9.22 16.18
N MET A 325 14.85 9.76 16.66
CA MET A 325 13.76 8.98 17.26
C MET A 325 12.87 8.27 16.23
N PHE A 326 12.81 8.76 14.98
CA PHE A 326 11.84 8.34 13.96
C PHE A 326 12.52 7.85 12.68
N ILE A 327 13.40 6.85 12.81
CA ILE A 327 14.26 6.31 11.73
C ILE A 327 13.52 5.87 10.45
N ARG A 328 12.20 5.64 10.51
CA ARG A 328 11.38 5.25 9.34
C ARG A 328 10.68 6.42 8.64
N THR A 329 10.83 7.63 9.15
CA THR A 329 10.24 8.85 8.59
C THR A 329 11.34 9.70 8.00
N SER A 330 11.26 10.06 6.72
CA SER A 330 12.29 10.92 6.11
C SER A 330 12.31 12.32 6.75
N THR A 331 13.49 12.92 6.87
CA THR A 331 13.69 14.30 7.36
C THR A 331 12.83 15.33 6.62
N LYS A 332 12.67 15.20 5.29
CA LYS A 332 11.82 16.10 4.48
C LYS A 332 10.36 16.10 4.96
N LYS A 333 9.79 14.92 5.21
CA LYS A 333 8.43 14.78 5.77
C LYS A 333 8.30 15.43 7.14
N LEU A 334 9.31 15.29 8.02
CA LEU A 334 9.28 15.95 9.33
C LEU A 334 9.21 17.48 9.21
N PHE A 335 9.97 18.07 8.27
CA PHE A 335 9.88 19.50 7.97
C PHE A 335 8.54 19.91 7.34
N GLU A 336 7.91 19.05 6.54
CA GLU A 336 6.56 19.30 6.04
C GLU A 336 5.53 19.30 7.18
N PHE A 337 5.61 18.34 8.10
CA PHE A 337 4.74 18.29 9.29
C PHE A 337 4.96 19.47 10.23
N ALA A 338 6.19 19.99 10.33
CA ALA A 338 6.48 21.19 11.10
C ALA A 338 5.64 22.40 10.63
N LYS A 339 5.32 22.48 9.34
CA LYS A 339 4.50 23.57 8.76
C LYS A 339 3.02 23.47 9.14
N CYS A 340 2.54 22.30 9.54
CA CYS A 340 1.16 22.11 10.00
C CYS A 340 0.95 22.65 11.42
N ILE A 341 2.03 22.77 12.19
CA ILE A 341 2.04 23.36 13.52
C ILE A 341 2.30 24.88 13.36
N PRO A 342 1.89 25.75 14.31
CA PRO A 342 2.32 27.16 14.38
C PRO A 342 3.84 27.35 14.58
N ALA A 343 4.66 26.53 13.95
CA ALA A 343 6.10 26.53 14.10
C ALA A 343 6.79 27.05 12.82
N VAL A 344 7.82 27.85 13.01
CA VAL A 344 8.55 28.54 11.93
C VAL A 344 10.01 28.07 11.96
N SER A 345 10.56 27.76 10.80
CA SER A 345 11.99 27.46 10.68
C SER A 345 12.83 28.70 11.01
N VAL A 346 13.91 28.53 11.77
CA VAL A 346 14.83 29.64 12.09
C VAL A 346 15.58 30.05 10.82
N THR A 347 15.58 31.34 10.49
CA THR A 347 16.17 31.89 9.25
C THR A 347 17.66 31.65 9.14
N ASP A 348 18.36 31.64 10.27
CA ASP A 348 19.83 31.51 10.33
C ASP A 348 20.30 30.05 10.44
N ASP A 349 19.41 29.13 10.83
CA ASP A 349 19.75 27.71 10.94
C ASP A 349 18.52 26.85 10.62
N LYS A 350 18.46 26.41 9.36
CA LYS A 350 17.32 25.67 8.78
C LYS A 350 17.04 24.34 9.49
N LYS A 351 17.93 23.86 10.36
CA LYS A 351 17.72 22.64 11.14
C LYS A 351 16.77 22.83 12.33
N PHE A 352 16.57 24.07 12.79
CA PHE A 352 15.71 24.36 13.94
C PHE A 352 14.32 24.84 13.53
N VAL A 353 13.33 24.41 14.31
CA VAL A 353 11.95 24.86 14.24
C VAL A 353 11.55 25.46 15.58
N VAL A 354 10.92 26.64 15.56
CA VAL A 354 10.50 27.37 16.76
C VAL A 354 8.99 27.59 16.72
N LEU A 355 8.29 27.26 17.80
CA LEU A 355 6.86 27.57 17.92
C LEU A 355 6.68 29.09 18.06
N ARG A 356 5.82 29.69 17.24
CA ARG A 356 5.53 31.12 17.28
C ARG A 356 4.03 31.36 17.30
N ILE A 357 3.61 32.35 18.08
CA ILE A 357 2.25 32.86 18.05
C ILE A 357 2.00 33.51 16.68
N ARG A 358 0.96 33.06 15.97
CA ARG A 358 0.56 33.68 14.70
C ARG A 358 0.06 35.09 15.00
N LYS A 359 0.86 36.11 14.70
CA LYS A 359 0.35 37.48 14.59
C LYS A 359 -0.39 37.58 13.27
N GLU A 360 -1.71 37.71 13.32
CA GLU A 360 -2.47 38.12 12.14
C GLU A 360 -1.86 39.43 11.62
N LYS A 361 -1.42 39.42 10.37
CA LYS A 361 -1.06 40.66 9.68
C LYS A 361 -2.35 41.45 9.55
N LYS A 362 -2.44 42.57 10.28
CA LYS A 362 -3.45 43.60 10.05
C LYS A 362 -3.37 44.13 8.62
#